data_AF-A0A7S4M6S5-F1
#
_entry.id   AF-A0A7S4M6S5-F1
#
_cell.length_a   1.000
_cell.length_b   1.000
_cell.length_c   1.000
_cell.angle_alpha   90.00
_cell.angle_beta   90.00
_cell.angle_gamma   90.00
#
_symmetry.space_group_name_H-M   'P 1'
#
loop_
_entity.id
_entity.type
_entity.pdbx_description
1 polymer ?
#
loop_
_entity_poly.entity_id
_entity_poly.type
_entity_poly.pdbx_seq_one_letter_code
_entity_poly.pdbx_strand_id
1 'polypeptide(L)'
;MVYNNALRGLLTSSLSSIRRGISPALSSQMSPLRRTLAIGAAALVPASAFVPRSASAAAPRTPMIPSSIVNAGRAAASTTARGIGSILDLLGGGDYQMVKPEEALPGRKTKMPNIEGLRHYVLGNKIEEVPDGYKVAVFANGCFWGSEKGIWRLPEGIHSTAIGYCAGFTPNPSYEEACSGRTGHTEGVRVVYDPKKVSFVDIMRWFWEAHDPTSGMGQGNDRGTQYRSGFYYFDDEQRQLIEASKTAYEEQLGRPITTEIAAASDYDKYGGLWYYAEPVSILFALSVSLLFAFI
;
A
#
# COMPACT_ATOMS: atom_id res chain seq x y z
N MET A 1 5.61 -17.93 10.17
CA MET A 1 7.08 -18.15 10.27
C MET A 1 7.63 -19.20 9.29
N VAL A 2 6.79 -19.96 8.56
CA VAL A 2 7.25 -20.95 7.55
C VAL A 2 7.46 -20.33 6.14
N TYR A 3 6.91 -19.15 5.87
CA TYR A 3 6.97 -18.47 4.57
C TYR A 3 8.33 -17.77 4.25
N ASN A 4 9.23 -17.60 5.23
CA ASN A 4 10.41 -16.72 5.07
C ASN A 4 11.58 -17.30 4.26
N ASN A 5 11.69 -18.63 4.12
CA ASN A 5 12.88 -19.25 3.52
C ASN A 5 12.70 -19.65 2.04
N ALA A 6 11.46 -19.91 1.58
CA ALA A 6 11.19 -20.30 0.19
C ALA A 6 11.25 -19.10 -0.78
N LEU A 7 10.73 -17.93 -0.37
CA LEU A 7 10.79 -16.68 -1.14
C LEU A 7 12.23 -16.17 -1.35
N ARG A 8 13.11 -16.35 -0.36
CA ARG A 8 14.55 -16.05 -0.50
C ARG A 8 15.21 -16.88 -1.60
N GLY A 9 14.82 -18.14 -1.77
CA GLY A 9 15.39 -19.05 -2.78
C GLY A 9 14.85 -18.83 -4.19
N LEU A 10 13.58 -18.46 -4.34
CA LEU A 10 12.91 -18.30 -5.65
C LEU A 10 13.17 -16.95 -6.30
N LEU A 11 13.20 -15.86 -5.52
CA LEU A 11 13.59 -14.55 -6.04
C LEU A 11 15.06 -14.55 -6.47
N THR A 12 15.93 -15.27 -5.75
CA THR A 12 17.35 -15.39 -6.14
C THR A 12 17.57 -16.34 -7.33
N SER A 13 16.80 -17.42 -7.44
CA SER A 13 16.94 -18.38 -8.55
C SER A 13 16.40 -17.85 -9.88
N SER A 14 15.26 -17.15 -9.88
CA SER A 14 14.70 -16.50 -11.08
C SER A 14 15.64 -15.41 -11.62
N LEU A 15 16.26 -14.62 -10.73
CA LEU A 15 17.28 -13.61 -11.08
C LEU A 15 18.58 -14.21 -11.62
N SER A 16 18.95 -15.42 -11.20
CA SER A 16 20.13 -16.13 -11.73
C SER A 16 19.96 -16.58 -13.19
N SER A 17 18.72 -16.77 -13.64
CA SER A 17 18.41 -17.10 -15.03
C SER A 17 18.52 -15.87 -15.94
N ILE A 18 18.13 -14.70 -15.45
CA ILE A 18 18.19 -13.43 -16.18
C ILE A 18 19.63 -12.90 -16.28
N ARG A 19 20.48 -13.13 -15.27
CA ARG A 19 21.91 -12.77 -15.33
C ARG A 19 22.77 -13.58 -16.30
N ARG A 20 22.28 -14.69 -16.85
CA ARG A 20 23.05 -15.57 -17.76
C ARG A 20 23.11 -15.07 -19.22
N GLY A 21 22.51 -13.92 -19.53
CA GLY A 21 22.51 -13.32 -20.87
C GLY A 21 23.54 -12.22 -21.14
N ILE A 22 24.44 -11.90 -20.21
CA ILE A 22 25.41 -10.80 -20.35
C ILE A 22 26.84 -11.36 -20.33
N SER A 23 27.59 -11.12 -21.40
CA SER A 23 28.95 -11.63 -21.63
C SER A 23 29.97 -11.19 -20.55
N PRO A 24 31.02 -11.99 -20.28
CA PRO A 24 31.92 -11.81 -19.15
C PRO A 24 33.13 -10.96 -19.53
N ALA A 25 33.33 -9.84 -18.85
CA ALA A 25 34.62 -9.16 -18.83
C ALA A 25 34.90 -8.61 -17.43
N LEU A 26 36.11 -8.89 -16.96
CA LEU A 26 36.77 -8.44 -15.72
C LEU A 26 36.36 -9.14 -14.42
N SER A 27 36.85 -10.38 -14.29
CA SER A 27 37.40 -10.84 -13.03
C SER A 27 38.85 -10.34 -12.90
N SER A 28 39.20 -9.73 -11.77
CA SER A 28 40.37 -10.12 -10.97
C SER A 28 40.61 -9.13 -9.83
N GLN A 29 41.11 -9.72 -8.73
CA GLN A 29 41.63 -9.09 -7.51
C GLN A 29 40.59 -8.65 -6.48
N MET A 30 40.67 -8.98 -5.18
CA MET A 30 41.52 -9.86 -4.36
C MET A 30 40.78 -10.02 -3.01
N SER A 31 40.92 -11.15 -2.32
CA SER A 31 40.49 -11.39 -0.92
C SER A 31 41.72 -11.83 -0.10
N PRO A 32 41.64 -12.15 1.21
CA PRO A 32 40.81 -11.65 2.32
C PRO A 32 41.66 -11.27 3.57
N LEU A 33 41.08 -10.63 4.58
CA LEU A 33 41.62 -10.68 5.95
C LEU A 33 40.51 -10.89 7.00
N ARG A 34 40.63 -12.02 7.69
CA ARG A 34 39.88 -12.43 8.89
C ARG A 34 40.40 -11.66 10.11
N ARG A 35 39.52 -11.35 11.08
CA ARG A 35 39.74 -11.73 12.49
C ARG A 35 38.47 -11.60 13.34
N THR A 36 38.25 -12.70 14.05
CA THR A 36 37.25 -13.04 15.07
C THR A 36 37.39 -12.20 16.34
N LEU A 37 36.29 -11.90 17.01
CA LEU A 37 36.21 -12.02 18.48
C LEU A 37 34.79 -12.39 18.91
N ALA A 38 34.67 -13.56 19.53
CA ALA A 38 33.54 -14.00 20.33
C ALA A 38 33.94 -13.88 21.81
N ILE A 39 32.99 -13.55 22.69
CA ILE A 39 32.80 -14.03 24.08
C ILE A 39 31.61 -13.25 24.68
N GLY A 40 30.70 -13.98 25.34
CA GLY A 40 29.71 -13.39 26.24
C GLY A 40 28.37 -14.11 26.26
N ALA A 41 28.29 -15.22 26.98
CA ALA A 41 27.09 -16.03 27.15
C ALA A 41 26.13 -15.48 28.24
N ALA A 42 24.85 -15.81 28.04
CA ALA A 42 23.82 -16.15 29.03
C ALA A 42 23.34 -15.11 30.07
N ALA A 43 22.07 -14.73 29.95
CA ALA A 43 21.15 -14.63 31.09
C ALA A 43 19.71 -14.95 30.63
N LEU A 44 19.24 -16.15 30.99
CA LEU A 44 17.82 -16.50 31.03
C LEU A 44 17.16 -15.80 32.22
N VAL A 45 15.97 -15.23 32.03
CA VAL A 45 15.03 -14.88 33.10
C VAL A 45 13.61 -15.31 32.65
N PRO A 46 12.79 -15.90 33.54
CA PRO A 46 11.76 -16.85 33.13
C PRO A 46 10.42 -16.20 32.81
N ALA A 47 9.67 -16.91 31.98
CA ALA A 47 8.24 -16.72 31.77
C ALA A 47 7.47 -16.99 33.08
N SER A 48 6.63 -16.05 33.48
CA SER A 48 5.63 -16.27 34.53
C SER A 48 4.27 -15.70 34.10
N ALA A 49 3.32 -16.64 34.01
CA ALA A 49 1.90 -16.53 34.31
C ALA A 49 1.12 -15.28 33.86
N PHE A 50 0.38 -15.41 32.75
CA PHE A 50 -0.87 -14.68 32.58
C PHE A 50 -2.04 -15.67 32.63
N VAL A 51 -2.78 -15.60 33.74
CA VAL A 51 -4.05 -16.29 33.99
C VAL A 51 -5.16 -15.56 33.23
N PRO A 52 -6.11 -16.26 32.57
CA PRO A 52 -7.23 -15.60 31.91
C PRO A 52 -8.28 -15.20 32.97
N ARG A 53 -8.65 -13.92 33.02
CA ARG A 53 -9.81 -13.46 33.79
C ARG A 53 -11.03 -13.37 32.88
N SER A 54 -12.00 -14.24 33.14
CA SER A 54 -13.37 -14.15 32.70
C SER A 54 -14.13 -13.07 33.50
N ALA A 55 -14.93 -12.27 32.80
CA ALA A 55 -16.11 -11.53 33.29
C ALA A 55 -16.73 -10.86 32.04
N SER A 56 -17.76 -11.43 31.41
CA SER A 56 -19.18 -11.30 31.79
C SER A 56 -19.60 -9.86 32.08
N ALA A 57 -20.16 -9.19 31.08
CA ALA A 57 -21.07 -8.07 31.25
C ALA A 57 -22.16 -8.18 30.18
N ALA A 58 -23.39 -8.39 30.65
CA ALA A 58 -24.59 -8.63 29.87
C ALA A 58 -25.08 -7.35 29.17
N ALA A 59 -25.50 -7.50 27.91
CA ALA A 59 -26.26 -6.49 27.17
C ALA A 59 -27.72 -6.43 27.68
N PRO A 60 -28.33 -5.23 27.80
CA PRO A 60 -29.73 -5.11 28.18
C PRO A 60 -30.66 -5.47 27.02
N ARG A 61 -31.67 -6.29 27.35
CA ARG A 61 -32.72 -6.77 26.46
C ARG A 61 -33.73 -5.65 26.16
N THR A 62 -34.01 -5.40 24.89
CA THR A 62 -35.18 -4.64 24.44
C THR A 62 -36.39 -5.58 24.23
N PRO A 63 -37.63 -5.13 24.49
CA PRO A 63 -38.79 -6.01 24.49
C PRO A 63 -39.40 -6.23 23.09
N MET A 64 -39.91 -7.44 22.89
CA MET A 64 -40.64 -7.88 21.69
C MET A 64 -42.02 -7.22 21.58
N ILE A 65 -42.40 -6.85 20.36
CA ILE A 65 -43.77 -6.48 19.95
C ILE A 65 -44.27 -7.54 18.95
N PRO A 66 -45.54 -7.99 19.01
CA PRO A 66 -45.98 -9.24 18.42
C PRO A 66 -46.37 -9.13 16.94
N SER A 67 -46.09 -10.20 16.20
CA SER A 67 -46.47 -10.39 14.80
C SER A 67 -47.92 -10.88 14.67
N SER A 68 -48.72 -10.19 13.85
CA SER A 68 -49.93 -10.78 13.28
C SER A 68 -50.31 -10.11 11.94
N ILE A 69 -50.73 -10.95 10.98
CA ILE A 69 -51.63 -10.70 9.83
C ILE A 69 -51.01 -9.95 8.62
N VAL A 70 -51.10 -10.34 7.33
CA VAL A 70 -51.78 -11.42 6.55
C VAL A 70 -51.25 -11.42 5.08
N ASN A 71 -51.31 -12.60 4.43
CA ASN A 71 -51.41 -12.96 2.99
C ASN A 71 -50.55 -12.36 1.85
N ALA A 72 -49.78 -13.26 1.22
CA ALA A 72 -49.93 -13.79 -0.15
C ALA A 72 -50.59 -12.93 -1.26
N GLY A 73 -49.89 -12.79 -2.41
CA GLY A 73 -50.54 -12.57 -3.71
C GLY A 73 -49.68 -11.94 -4.83
N ARG A 74 -49.02 -12.80 -5.62
CA ARG A 74 -48.71 -12.72 -7.07
C ARG A 74 -48.93 -11.42 -7.89
N ALA A 75 -47.92 -11.08 -8.70
CA ALA A 75 -47.94 -10.91 -10.17
C ALA A 75 -47.37 -9.58 -10.76
N ALA A 76 -46.35 -9.77 -11.62
CA ALA A 76 -45.88 -9.02 -12.79
C ALA A 76 -46.39 -7.58 -13.09
N ALA A 77 -45.44 -6.65 -13.32
CA ALA A 77 -45.23 -6.01 -14.63
C ALA A 77 -44.07 -4.98 -14.60
N SER A 78 -43.34 -4.95 -15.72
CA SER A 78 -42.42 -3.91 -16.21
C SER A 78 -42.74 -2.47 -15.78
N THR A 79 -41.73 -1.67 -15.41
CA THR A 79 -41.32 -0.40 -16.07
C THR A 79 -40.14 0.24 -15.33
N THR A 80 -39.18 0.70 -16.12
CA THR A 80 -38.04 1.60 -15.85
C THR A 80 -38.13 2.52 -14.62
N ALA A 81 -37.10 2.46 -13.77
CA ALA A 81 -36.68 3.56 -12.90
C ALA A 81 -35.16 3.52 -12.67
N ARG A 82 -34.46 4.53 -13.20
CA ARG A 82 -33.13 4.95 -12.75
C ARG A 82 -33.28 5.50 -11.34
N GLY A 83 -32.44 5.06 -10.41
CA GLY A 83 -32.19 5.76 -9.15
C GLY A 83 -32.30 4.89 -7.90
N ILE A 84 -31.31 5.07 -7.04
CA ILE A 84 -31.11 4.49 -5.70
C ILE A 84 -30.47 3.09 -5.77
N GLY A 85 -29.14 3.06 -5.60
CA GLY A 85 -28.35 1.84 -5.42
C GLY A 85 -28.98 0.95 -4.34
N SER A 86 -28.97 -0.35 -4.60
CA SER A 86 -29.69 -1.33 -3.80
C SER A 86 -29.13 -1.34 -2.37
N ILE A 87 -29.98 -1.58 -1.38
CA ILE A 87 -29.57 -1.90 -0.01
C ILE A 87 -28.60 -3.11 0.03
N LEU A 88 -28.59 -3.96 -1.01
CA LEU A 88 -27.58 -5.00 -1.18
C LEU A 88 -26.17 -4.46 -1.49
N ASP A 89 -26.03 -3.35 -2.22
CA ASP A 89 -24.73 -2.71 -2.49
C ASP A 89 -24.11 -2.15 -1.20
N LEU A 90 -24.94 -1.81 -0.22
CA LEU A 90 -24.54 -1.29 1.09
C LEU A 90 -24.11 -2.39 2.09
N LEU A 91 -24.52 -3.65 1.87
CA LEU A 91 -24.35 -4.74 2.85
C LEU A 91 -23.53 -5.93 2.35
N GLY A 92 -23.08 -5.93 1.10
CA GLY A 92 -22.32 -7.04 0.54
C GLY A 92 -21.31 -6.61 -0.52
N GLY A 93 -20.12 -6.17 -0.10
CA GLY A 93 -18.90 -6.18 -0.92
C GLY A 93 -19.07 -5.73 -2.37
N GLY A 94 -19.64 -4.54 -2.60
CA GLY A 94 -19.83 -4.00 -3.94
C GLY A 94 -18.50 -3.76 -4.66
N ASP A 95 -18.42 -4.20 -5.92
CA ASP A 95 -17.35 -3.82 -6.83
C ASP A 95 -17.33 -2.29 -6.96
N TYR A 96 -16.43 -1.62 -6.24
CA TYR A 96 -16.20 -0.20 -6.45
C TYR A 96 -15.68 -0.02 -7.87
N GLN A 97 -16.54 0.46 -8.76
CA GLN A 97 -16.19 0.66 -10.16
C GLN A 97 -15.25 1.84 -10.30
N MET A 98 -14.22 1.71 -11.14
CA MET A 98 -13.33 2.82 -11.44
C MET A 98 -14.08 3.89 -12.22
N VAL A 99 -13.95 5.15 -11.80
CA VAL A 99 -14.49 6.30 -12.55
C VAL A 99 -13.84 6.37 -13.93
N LYS A 100 -14.58 6.81 -14.95
CA LYS A 100 -14.00 7.07 -16.27
C LYS A 100 -13.21 8.38 -16.25
N PRO A 101 -12.13 8.52 -17.05
CA PRO A 101 -11.35 9.75 -17.10
C PRO A 101 -12.19 11.01 -17.39
N GLU A 102 -13.18 10.91 -18.27
CA GLU A 102 -14.08 12.00 -18.64
C GLU A 102 -15.13 12.37 -17.57
N GLU A 103 -15.35 11.49 -16.59
CA GLU A 103 -16.28 11.67 -15.46
C GLU A 103 -15.55 12.02 -14.16
N ALA A 104 -14.21 12.01 -14.18
CA ALA A 104 -13.37 12.31 -13.03
C ALA A 104 -13.49 13.79 -12.63
N LEU A 105 -13.26 14.06 -11.33
CA LEU A 105 -13.29 15.44 -10.84
C LEU A 105 -12.23 16.30 -11.54
N PRO A 106 -12.52 17.59 -11.79
CA PRO A 106 -11.59 18.47 -12.51
C PRO A 106 -10.34 18.85 -11.69
N GLY A 107 -10.40 18.72 -10.35
CA GLY A 107 -9.29 19.02 -9.46
C GLY A 107 -8.89 20.49 -9.47
N ARG A 108 -7.61 20.75 -9.23
CA ARG A 108 -7.06 22.11 -9.11
C ARG A 108 -5.68 22.25 -9.71
N LYS A 109 -5.31 23.50 -10.06
CA LYS A 109 -3.95 23.85 -10.51
C LYS A 109 -2.98 24.01 -9.34
N THR A 110 -3.48 24.43 -8.18
CA THR A 110 -2.66 24.67 -7.00
C THR A 110 -2.21 23.34 -6.41
N LYS A 111 -0.88 23.16 -6.32
CA LYS A 111 -0.26 22.01 -5.66
C LYS A 111 -0.53 22.05 -4.15
N MET A 112 -0.28 20.93 -3.47
CA MET A 112 -0.30 20.87 -2.01
C MET A 112 0.66 21.94 -1.44
N PRO A 113 0.18 22.86 -0.58
CA PRO A 113 1.04 23.88 0.03
C PRO A 113 2.03 23.25 1.03
N ASN A 114 3.07 23.99 1.37
CA ASN A 114 4.05 23.64 2.42
C ASN A 114 4.84 22.33 2.20
N ILE A 115 4.99 21.90 0.94
CA ILE A 115 5.85 20.75 0.57
C ILE A 115 7.30 21.18 0.35
N GLU A 116 7.52 22.38 -0.21
CA GLU A 116 8.86 22.87 -0.52
C GLU A 116 9.71 23.00 0.76
N GLY A 117 10.89 22.37 0.75
CA GLY A 117 11.80 22.35 1.90
C GLY A 117 11.35 21.47 3.07
N LEU A 118 10.19 20.80 2.97
CA LEU A 118 9.68 19.93 4.02
C LEU A 118 10.60 18.72 4.23
N ARG A 119 10.93 18.46 5.49
CA ARG A 119 11.76 17.33 5.90
C ARG A 119 10.90 16.21 6.45
N HIS A 120 11.29 14.99 6.10
CA HIS A 120 10.72 13.78 6.67
C HIS A 120 10.96 13.78 8.19
N TYR A 121 9.92 13.62 9.00
CA TYR A 121 10.03 13.76 10.45
C TYR A 121 10.99 12.75 11.09
N VAL A 122 10.94 11.48 10.64
CA VAL A 122 11.82 10.41 11.16
C VAL A 122 13.21 10.43 10.53
N LEU A 123 13.30 10.45 9.19
CA LEU A 123 14.55 10.30 8.45
C LEU A 123 15.34 11.62 8.31
N GLY A 124 14.73 12.79 8.56
CA GLY A 124 15.37 14.11 8.53
C GLY A 124 15.69 14.67 7.15
N ASN A 125 15.58 13.87 6.08
CA ASN A 125 15.86 14.27 4.70
C ASN A 125 14.67 14.99 4.06
N LYS A 126 14.90 15.81 3.02
CA LYS A 126 13.82 16.48 2.29
C LYS A 126 12.96 15.45 1.54
N ILE A 127 11.64 15.63 1.55
CA ILE A 127 10.71 14.65 0.96
C ILE A 127 10.59 14.77 -0.57
N GLU A 128 10.88 15.95 -1.13
CA GLU A 128 10.83 16.20 -2.57
C GLU A 128 12.14 15.81 -3.28
N GLU A 129 13.26 15.81 -2.55
CA GLU A 129 14.59 15.59 -3.09
C GLU A 129 14.81 14.13 -3.47
N VAL A 130 15.40 13.92 -4.65
CA VAL A 130 15.94 12.63 -5.10
C VAL A 130 17.43 12.85 -5.37
N PRO A 131 18.32 12.51 -4.43
CA PRO A 131 19.75 12.72 -4.61
C PRO A 131 20.31 11.90 -5.79
N ASP A 132 21.45 12.33 -6.33
CA ASP A 132 22.10 11.63 -7.43
C ASP A 132 22.39 10.16 -7.09
N GLY A 133 22.02 9.27 -8.00
CA GLY A 133 22.18 7.82 -7.83
C GLY A 133 21.10 7.15 -6.97
N TYR A 134 20.17 7.90 -6.37
CA TYR A 134 18.98 7.36 -5.71
C TYR A 134 17.91 7.03 -6.75
N LYS A 135 17.03 6.09 -6.40
CA LYS A 135 15.90 5.68 -7.22
C LYS A 135 14.57 5.94 -6.49
N VAL A 136 13.48 5.94 -7.25
CA VAL A 136 12.11 6.11 -6.74
C VAL A 136 11.32 4.83 -6.93
N ALA A 137 10.52 4.47 -5.93
CA ALA A 137 9.47 3.46 -6.02
C ALA A 137 8.14 4.08 -5.59
N VAL A 138 7.05 3.77 -6.31
CA VAL A 138 5.69 4.19 -5.94
C VAL A 138 4.79 2.96 -5.93
N PHE A 139 4.10 2.76 -4.83
CA PHE A 139 3.13 1.66 -4.66
C PHE A 139 1.93 2.12 -3.84
N ALA A 140 0.85 1.35 -3.93
CA ALA A 140 -0.39 1.51 -3.20
C ALA A 140 -0.79 0.17 -2.60
N ASN A 141 -1.07 0.13 -1.30
CA ASN A 141 -1.33 -1.12 -0.57
C ASN A 141 -2.34 -0.94 0.56
N GLY A 142 -3.35 -0.10 0.34
CA GLY A 142 -4.36 0.28 1.32
C GLY A 142 -4.10 1.64 1.93
N CYS A 143 -4.54 1.85 3.18
CA CYS A 143 -4.36 3.11 3.89
C CYS A 143 -2.87 3.50 3.96
N PHE A 144 -2.52 4.63 3.34
CA PHE A 144 -1.13 5.07 3.17
C PHE A 144 -0.38 5.36 4.49
N TRP A 145 -1.09 5.61 5.59
CA TRP A 145 -0.52 5.93 6.90
C TRP A 145 0.18 4.69 7.48
N GLY A 146 -0.51 3.55 7.48
CA GLY A 146 0.08 2.28 7.92
C GLY A 146 1.25 1.87 7.02
N SER A 147 1.07 2.05 5.72
CA SER A 147 2.05 1.68 4.70
C SER A 147 3.33 2.49 4.77
N GLU A 148 3.24 3.82 4.82
CA GLU A 148 4.41 4.70 4.94
C GLU A 148 5.21 4.37 6.21
N LYS A 149 4.50 4.17 7.33
CA LYS A 149 5.11 3.79 8.61
C LYS A 149 5.85 2.46 8.55
N GLY A 150 5.34 1.50 7.79
CA GLY A 150 5.99 0.20 7.64
C GLY A 150 7.26 0.30 6.80
N ILE A 151 7.23 1.03 5.68
CA ILE A 151 8.36 1.04 4.74
C ILE A 151 9.55 1.85 5.23
N TRP A 152 9.37 3.00 5.92
CA TRP A 152 10.55 3.75 6.43
C TRP A 152 11.30 3.02 7.55
N ARG A 153 10.71 1.94 8.10
CA ARG A 153 11.34 1.08 9.11
C ARG A 153 12.17 -0.04 8.48
N LEU A 154 12.16 -0.18 7.15
CA LEU A 154 13.11 -1.05 6.48
C LEU A 154 14.55 -0.64 6.84
N PRO A 155 15.50 -1.59 6.78
CA PRO A 155 16.90 -1.34 7.10
C PRO A 155 17.49 -0.20 6.24
N GLU A 156 18.70 0.24 6.62
CA GLU A 156 19.40 1.38 6.00
C GLU A 156 19.27 1.42 4.48
N GLY A 157 18.94 2.60 3.94
CA GLY A 157 18.82 2.82 2.49
C GLY A 157 17.60 3.61 2.07
N ILE A 158 16.54 3.66 2.89
CA ILE A 158 15.42 4.57 2.65
C ILE A 158 15.86 6.00 2.96
N HIS A 159 15.78 6.88 1.96
CA HIS A 159 16.17 8.29 2.07
C HIS A 159 15.01 9.13 2.63
N SER A 160 13.87 9.04 1.98
CA SER A 160 12.64 9.72 2.35
C SER A 160 11.45 8.93 1.85
N THR A 161 10.32 9.11 2.52
CA THR A 161 9.01 8.65 2.06
C THR A 161 8.04 9.82 2.04
N ALA A 162 6.95 9.68 1.29
CA ALA A 162 5.82 10.56 1.35
C ALA A 162 4.54 9.80 1.03
N ILE A 163 3.43 10.23 1.63
CA ILE A 163 2.09 9.79 1.27
C ILE A 163 1.46 10.69 0.21
N GLY A 164 0.62 10.11 -0.63
CA GLY A 164 0.03 10.82 -1.74
C GLY A 164 -1.11 10.08 -2.41
N TYR A 165 -1.69 10.77 -3.39
CA TYR A 165 -2.65 10.22 -4.33
C TYR A 165 -1.91 9.90 -5.61
N CYS A 166 -2.01 8.65 -6.06
CA CYS A 166 -1.38 8.22 -7.30
C CYS A 166 -2.34 7.49 -8.22
N ALA A 167 -1.91 7.30 -9.47
CA ALA A 167 -2.58 6.46 -10.44
C ALA A 167 -4.07 6.79 -10.68
N GLY A 168 -4.37 8.08 -10.83
CA GLY A 168 -5.71 8.59 -11.08
C GLY A 168 -5.71 9.69 -12.15
N PHE A 169 -6.84 10.38 -12.29
CA PHE A 169 -7.08 11.30 -13.40
C PHE A 169 -7.13 12.77 -12.96
N THR A 170 -7.60 13.02 -11.73
CA THR A 170 -7.85 14.37 -11.23
C THR A 170 -6.55 15.06 -10.80
N PRO A 171 -6.16 16.19 -11.40
CA PRO A 171 -4.92 16.87 -11.00
C PRO A 171 -5.05 17.51 -9.62
N ASN A 172 -4.03 17.31 -8.77
CA ASN A 172 -3.93 17.85 -7.41
C ASN A 172 -5.22 17.66 -6.59
N PRO A 173 -5.70 16.43 -6.37
CA PRO A 173 -6.95 16.19 -5.64
C PRO A 173 -6.81 16.59 -4.15
N SER A 174 -7.89 17.06 -3.53
CA SER A 174 -8.00 17.13 -2.05
C SER A 174 -8.29 15.75 -1.44
N TYR A 175 -8.18 15.67 -0.11
CA TYR A 175 -8.55 14.45 0.62
C TYR A 175 -10.02 14.08 0.39
N GLU A 176 -10.92 15.04 0.49
CA GLU A 176 -12.36 14.84 0.28
C GLU A 176 -12.66 14.39 -1.15
N GLU A 177 -11.97 14.97 -2.15
CA GLU A 177 -12.08 14.54 -3.54
C GLU A 177 -11.62 13.09 -3.70
N ALA A 178 -10.45 12.73 -3.15
CA ALA A 178 -9.93 11.37 -3.22
C ALA A 178 -10.84 10.35 -2.51
N CYS A 179 -11.32 10.66 -1.31
CA CYS A 179 -12.24 9.80 -0.55
C CYS A 179 -13.60 9.61 -1.22
N SER A 180 -14.00 10.52 -2.12
CA SER A 180 -15.22 10.35 -2.91
C SER A 180 -15.15 9.20 -3.93
N GLY A 181 -13.95 8.70 -4.24
CA GLY A 181 -13.70 7.71 -5.30
C GLY A 181 -13.81 8.27 -6.73
N ARG A 182 -14.16 9.56 -6.88
CA ARG A 182 -14.40 10.20 -8.19
C ARG A 182 -13.15 10.75 -8.86
N THR A 183 -11.97 10.54 -8.28
CA THR A 183 -10.70 11.04 -8.85
C THR A 183 -9.92 9.99 -9.64
N GLY A 184 -10.27 8.72 -9.47
CA GLY A 184 -9.50 7.59 -9.99
C GLY A 184 -8.27 7.23 -9.15
N HIS A 185 -7.86 8.10 -8.23
CA HIS A 185 -6.63 7.89 -7.46
C HIS A 185 -6.74 6.75 -6.45
N THR A 186 -5.57 6.23 -6.08
CA THR A 186 -5.37 5.42 -4.89
C THR A 186 -4.38 6.09 -3.94
N GLU A 187 -4.55 5.82 -2.65
CA GLU A 187 -3.59 6.14 -1.62
C GLU A 187 -2.30 5.36 -1.87
N GLY A 188 -1.22 6.11 -2.11
CA GLY A 188 0.09 5.58 -2.42
C GLY A 188 1.16 6.09 -1.50
N VAL A 189 2.29 5.41 -1.54
CA VAL A 189 3.54 5.79 -0.88
C VAL A 189 4.61 5.94 -1.95
N ARG A 190 5.30 7.09 -1.93
CA ARG A 190 6.50 7.36 -2.72
C ARG A 190 7.71 7.15 -1.83
N VAL A 191 8.65 6.35 -2.30
CA VAL A 191 9.87 5.99 -1.58
C VAL A 191 11.08 6.39 -2.40
N VAL A 192 11.93 7.22 -1.82
CA VAL A 192 13.26 7.53 -2.37
C VAL A 192 14.27 6.64 -1.65
N TYR A 193 15.08 5.90 -2.38
CA TYR A 193 15.99 4.91 -1.80
C TYR A 193 17.35 4.86 -2.48
N ASP A 194 18.38 4.50 -1.71
CA ASP A 194 19.74 4.25 -2.19
C ASP A 194 19.84 2.79 -2.68
N PRO A 195 19.92 2.53 -3.99
CA PRO A 195 20.02 1.17 -4.53
C PRO A 195 21.30 0.44 -4.10
N LYS A 196 22.30 1.13 -3.54
CA LYS A 196 23.52 0.51 -2.99
C LYS A 196 23.32 -0.06 -1.58
N LYS A 197 22.26 0.37 -0.88
CA LYS A 197 21.95 -0.05 0.51
C LYS A 197 20.70 -0.91 0.60
N VAL A 198 19.65 -0.58 -0.15
CA VAL A 198 18.40 -1.34 -0.21
C VAL A 198 18.03 -1.59 -1.67
N SER A 199 17.73 -2.85 -2.00
CA SER A 199 17.36 -3.20 -3.36
C SER A 199 15.88 -2.93 -3.64
N PHE A 200 15.53 -2.72 -4.90
CA PHE A 200 14.12 -2.65 -5.32
C PHE A 200 13.34 -3.93 -4.96
N VAL A 201 14.02 -5.08 -4.98
CA VAL A 201 13.46 -6.38 -4.59
C VAL A 201 13.11 -6.43 -3.10
N ASP A 202 13.90 -5.79 -2.23
CA ASP A 202 13.56 -5.70 -0.80
C ASP A 202 12.30 -4.87 -0.56
N ILE A 203 12.11 -3.79 -1.33
CA ILE A 203 10.90 -2.96 -1.29
C ILE A 203 9.70 -3.77 -1.80
N MET A 204 9.83 -4.49 -2.91
CA MET A 204 8.77 -5.36 -3.43
C MET A 204 8.41 -6.48 -2.45
N ARG A 205 9.40 -7.12 -1.82
CA ARG A 205 9.14 -8.14 -0.79
C ARG A 205 8.31 -7.56 0.35
N TRP A 206 8.72 -6.40 0.88
CA TRP A 206 7.94 -5.72 1.91
C TRP A 206 6.52 -5.43 1.43
N PHE A 207 6.36 -4.93 0.21
CA PHE A 207 5.05 -4.61 -0.36
C PHE A 207 4.12 -5.84 -0.36
N TRP A 208 4.58 -6.98 -0.88
CA TRP A 208 3.81 -8.22 -0.94
C TRP A 208 3.44 -8.77 0.44
N GLU A 209 4.33 -8.61 1.42
CA GLU A 209 4.13 -9.09 2.80
C GLU A 209 3.28 -8.13 3.66
N ALA A 210 3.14 -6.86 3.26
CA ALA A 210 2.53 -5.80 4.08
C ALA A 210 1.01 -5.66 3.93
N HIS A 211 0.37 -6.33 2.96
CA HIS A 211 -1.08 -6.21 2.71
C HIS A 211 -1.64 -7.47 2.05
N ASP A 212 -2.98 -7.59 1.93
CA ASP A 212 -3.61 -8.61 1.09
C ASP A 212 -3.75 -8.10 -0.37
N PRO A 213 -2.96 -8.59 -1.33
CA PRO A 213 -2.98 -8.11 -2.72
C PRO A 213 -4.14 -8.67 -3.56
N THR A 214 -5.06 -9.42 -2.94
CA THR A 214 -6.22 -10.07 -3.60
C THR A 214 -7.55 -9.39 -3.28
N SER A 215 -7.51 -8.27 -2.57
CA SER A 215 -8.68 -7.58 -2.03
C SER A 215 -9.43 -6.69 -3.04
N GLY A 216 -8.97 -6.61 -4.30
CA GLY A 216 -9.60 -5.80 -5.33
C GLY A 216 -9.58 -4.31 -4.99
N MET A 217 -10.75 -3.69 -5.00
CA MET A 217 -10.94 -2.26 -4.72
C MET A 217 -11.13 -2.00 -3.22
N GLY A 218 -10.13 -2.39 -2.43
CA GLY A 218 -10.12 -2.22 -0.98
C GLY A 218 -8.94 -2.92 -0.30
N GLN A 219 -8.77 -2.63 0.99
CA GLN A 219 -7.81 -3.32 1.86
C GLN A 219 -8.39 -3.45 3.27
N GLY A 220 -8.54 -4.68 3.76
CA GLY A 220 -9.09 -4.93 5.10
C GLY A 220 -10.48 -4.30 5.30
N ASN A 221 -10.58 -3.37 6.24
CA ASN A 221 -11.80 -2.62 6.54
C ASN A 221 -11.98 -1.38 5.65
N ASP A 222 -10.93 -0.94 4.97
CA ASP A 222 -10.95 0.22 4.08
C ASP A 222 -11.44 -0.22 2.70
N ARG A 223 -12.56 0.32 2.27
CA ARG A 223 -13.29 -0.13 1.07
C ARG A 223 -13.47 1.03 0.10
N GLY A 224 -13.10 0.82 -1.15
CA GLY A 224 -13.05 1.86 -2.17
C GLY A 224 -11.86 1.71 -3.12
N THR A 225 -12.00 2.20 -4.35
CA THR A 225 -10.94 2.22 -5.38
C THR A 225 -9.70 2.98 -4.92
N GLN A 226 -9.84 3.87 -3.93
CA GLN A 226 -8.75 4.59 -3.32
C GLN A 226 -7.82 3.72 -2.46
N TYR A 227 -8.24 2.51 -2.07
CA TYR A 227 -7.44 1.62 -1.22
C TYR A 227 -6.95 0.35 -1.96
N ARG A 228 -7.00 0.36 -3.30
CA ARG A 228 -6.61 -0.79 -4.12
C ARG A 228 -5.11 -1.05 -4.05
N SER A 229 -4.72 -2.29 -4.37
CA SER A 229 -3.32 -2.65 -4.52
C SER A 229 -2.77 -2.18 -5.86
N GLY A 230 -1.58 -1.55 -5.88
CA GLY A 230 -0.92 -1.06 -7.09
C GLY A 230 0.59 -0.93 -6.93
N PHE A 231 1.34 -1.14 -8.02
CA PHE A 231 2.78 -0.91 -8.09
C PHE A 231 3.15 -0.29 -9.44
N TYR A 232 3.78 0.88 -9.40
CA TYR A 232 4.00 1.73 -10.58
C TYR A 232 5.48 1.82 -10.93
N TYR A 233 5.82 1.50 -12.19
CA TYR A 233 7.20 1.45 -12.65
C TYR A 233 7.60 2.68 -13.47
N PHE A 234 8.88 3.03 -13.39
CA PHE A 234 9.48 4.15 -14.12
C PHE A 234 10.35 3.69 -15.30
N ASP A 235 10.77 2.42 -15.30
CA ASP A 235 11.61 1.83 -16.33
C ASP A 235 11.27 0.34 -16.54
N ASP A 236 11.80 -0.23 -17.63
CA ASP A 236 11.57 -1.63 -17.99
C ASP A 236 12.19 -2.62 -16.97
N GLU A 237 13.26 -2.25 -16.27
CA GLU A 237 13.87 -3.08 -15.23
C GLU A 237 12.88 -3.28 -14.07
N GLN A 238 12.27 -2.19 -13.60
CA GLN A 238 11.23 -2.24 -12.58
C GLN A 238 10.00 -3.03 -13.06
N ARG A 239 9.54 -2.82 -14.30
CA ARG A 239 8.40 -3.56 -14.86
C ARG A 239 8.61 -5.07 -14.80
N GLN A 240 9.73 -5.54 -15.34
CA GLN A 240 10.05 -6.97 -15.36
C GLN A 240 10.15 -7.56 -13.96
N LEU A 241 10.74 -6.83 -13.02
CA LEU A 241 10.86 -7.25 -11.62
C LEU A 241 9.50 -7.34 -10.93
N ILE A 242 8.61 -6.35 -11.13
CA ILE A 242 7.27 -6.34 -10.52
C ILE A 242 6.45 -7.50 -11.10
N GLU A 243 6.40 -7.65 -12.42
CA GLU A 243 5.63 -8.71 -13.09
C GLU A 243 6.12 -10.10 -12.65
N ALA A 244 7.43 -10.35 -12.66
CA ALA A 244 8.00 -11.61 -12.21
C ALA A 244 7.71 -11.89 -10.73
N SER A 245 7.77 -10.87 -9.87
CA SER A 245 7.46 -11.02 -8.45
C SER A 245 5.97 -11.29 -8.20
N LYS A 246 5.07 -10.66 -8.97
CA LYS A 246 3.62 -10.91 -8.93
C LYS A 246 3.33 -12.37 -9.28
N THR A 247 3.86 -12.88 -10.40
CA THR A 247 3.66 -14.27 -10.80
C THR A 247 4.12 -15.25 -9.72
N ALA A 248 5.33 -15.04 -9.17
CA ALA A 248 5.86 -15.91 -8.12
C ALA A 248 5.04 -15.85 -6.82
N TYR A 249 4.54 -14.67 -6.45
CA TYR A 249 3.72 -14.51 -5.24
C TYR A 249 2.30 -15.07 -5.43
N GLU A 250 1.72 -14.91 -6.62
CA GLU A 250 0.39 -15.45 -6.97
C GLU A 250 0.38 -16.98 -6.92
N GLU A 251 1.43 -17.63 -7.43
CA GLU A 251 1.60 -19.09 -7.34
C GLU A 251 1.63 -19.57 -5.88
N GLN A 252 2.36 -18.87 -5.02
CA GLN A 252 2.44 -19.21 -3.60
C GLN A 252 1.15 -18.94 -2.83
N LEU A 253 0.42 -17.89 -3.20
CA LEU A 253 -0.81 -17.49 -2.55
C LEU A 253 -1.99 -18.40 -2.96
N GLY A 254 -1.93 -19.01 -4.15
CA GLY A 254 -2.98 -19.87 -4.69
C GLY A 254 -4.29 -19.13 -4.99
N ARG A 255 -4.24 -17.79 -5.07
CA ARG A 255 -5.38 -16.88 -5.30
C ARG A 255 -4.94 -15.79 -6.26
N PRO A 256 -5.81 -15.35 -7.19
CA PRO A 256 -5.45 -14.33 -8.18
C PRO A 256 -5.16 -12.98 -7.50
N ILE A 257 -4.04 -12.38 -7.87
CA ILE A 257 -3.58 -11.07 -7.38
C ILE A 257 -4.24 -9.96 -8.20
N THR A 258 -4.85 -9.02 -7.48
CA THR A 258 -5.56 -7.85 -8.03
C THR A 258 -4.70 -6.60 -8.16
N THR A 259 -3.41 -6.67 -7.80
CA THR A 259 -2.47 -5.54 -7.91
C THR A 259 -2.41 -4.98 -9.32
N GLU A 260 -2.69 -3.68 -9.44
CA GLU A 260 -2.50 -2.87 -10.64
C GLU A 260 -1.01 -2.69 -10.92
N ILE A 261 -0.57 -3.00 -12.13
CA ILE A 261 0.80 -2.74 -12.60
C ILE A 261 0.69 -1.82 -13.81
N ALA A 262 1.18 -0.60 -13.69
CA ALA A 262 1.08 0.43 -14.73
C ALA A 262 2.36 1.28 -14.80
N ALA A 263 2.63 1.86 -15.97
CA ALA A 263 3.76 2.76 -16.12
C ALA A 263 3.45 4.10 -15.47
N ALA A 264 4.44 4.73 -14.84
CA ALA A 264 4.31 6.10 -14.37
C ALA A 264 3.92 7.07 -15.51
N SER A 265 4.44 6.82 -16.72
CA SER A 265 4.16 7.60 -17.93
C SER A 265 2.72 7.51 -18.43
N ASP A 266 1.95 6.47 -18.03
CA ASP A 266 0.54 6.35 -18.43
C ASP A 266 -0.32 7.49 -17.87
N TYR A 267 0.19 8.15 -16.81
CA TYR A 267 -0.48 9.25 -16.11
C TYR A 267 0.06 10.64 -16.50
N ASP A 268 1.02 10.76 -17.41
CA ASP A 268 1.59 12.05 -17.82
C ASP A 268 0.53 13.00 -18.40
N LYS A 269 -0.42 12.45 -19.15
CA LYS A 269 -1.58 13.19 -19.68
C LYS A 269 -2.52 13.73 -18.59
N TYR A 270 -2.43 13.23 -17.36
CA TYR A 270 -3.22 13.66 -16.20
C TYR A 270 -2.39 14.50 -15.21
N GLY A 271 -1.22 14.99 -15.62
CA GLY A 271 -0.31 15.78 -14.79
C GLY A 271 0.72 14.96 -14.01
N GLY A 272 0.79 13.65 -14.28
CA GLY A 272 1.77 12.72 -13.74
C GLY A 272 1.18 11.72 -12.75
N LEU A 273 2.00 10.75 -12.36
CA LEU A 273 1.61 9.65 -11.48
C LEU A 273 1.25 10.09 -10.05
N TRP A 274 1.82 11.19 -9.53
CA TRP A 274 1.91 11.43 -8.08
C TRP A 274 1.49 12.84 -7.64
N TYR A 275 0.67 12.91 -6.60
CA TYR A 275 0.29 14.14 -5.88
C TYR A 275 0.47 13.95 -4.37
N TYR A 276 1.15 14.87 -3.69
CA TYR A 276 1.27 14.85 -2.23
C TYR A 276 -0.09 15.03 -1.55
N ALA A 277 -0.38 14.22 -0.54
CA ALA A 277 -1.65 14.27 0.20
C ALA A 277 -1.61 15.22 1.40
N GLU A 278 -0.48 15.27 2.12
CA GLU A 278 -0.34 16.08 3.34
C GLU A 278 1.08 16.67 3.44
N PRO A 279 1.25 17.85 4.06
CA PRO A 279 2.55 18.44 4.35
C PRO A 279 3.16 17.89 5.65
N VAL A 280 2.93 16.62 5.98
CA VAL A 280 3.49 15.97 7.18
C VAL A 280 3.73 14.48 6.93
N SER A 281 4.75 13.91 7.58
CA SER A 281 4.89 12.47 7.79
C SER A 281 4.22 12.06 9.12
N ILE A 282 3.63 10.85 9.20
CA ILE A 282 2.63 10.38 10.19
C ILE A 282 2.72 10.85 11.65
N LEU A 283 3.92 11.13 12.18
CA LEU A 283 4.10 11.42 13.59
C LEU A 283 3.41 12.73 13.98
N PHE A 284 3.23 13.65 13.03
CA PHE A 284 2.38 14.82 13.26
C PHE A 284 0.88 14.45 13.25
N ALA A 285 0.40 13.73 12.22
CA ALA A 285 -1.01 13.36 12.10
C ALA A 285 -1.51 12.53 13.30
N LEU A 286 -0.74 11.53 13.75
CA LEU A 286 -1.10 10.74 14.94
C LEU A 286 -0.98 11.55 16.24
N SER A 287 -0.05 12.49 16.36
CA SER A 287 0.02 13.38 17.54
C SER A 287 -1.16 14.33 17.62
N VAL A 288 -1.69 14.79 16.48
CA VAL A 288 -2.87 15.65 16.40
C VAL A 288 -4.16 14.85 16.60
N SER A 289 -4.28 13.65 16.03
CA SER A 289 -5.45 12.78 16.25
C SER A 289 -5.56 12.26 17.69
N LEU A 290 -4.43 12.03 18.39
CA LEU A 290 -4.45 11.75 19.83
C LEU A 290 -4.84 12.98 20.67
N LEU A 291 -4.64 14.20 20.17
CA LEU A 291 -5.07 15.42 20.85
C LEU A 291 -6.59 15.66 20.73
N PHE A 292 -7.20 15.26 19.62
CA PHE A 292 -8.66 15.33 19.43
C PHE A 292 -9.45 14.16 20.04
N ALA A 293 -8.79 13.06 20.41
CA ALA A 293 -9.43 11.97 21.16
C ALA A 293 -9.55 12.26 22.68
N PHE A 294 -9.05 13.40 23.16
CA PHE A 294 -9.03 13.80 24.57
C PHE A 294 -9.71 15.16 24.85
N ILE A 295 -10.52 15.68 23.91
CA ILE A 295 -11.41 16.85 24.11
C ILE A 295 -12.83 16.40 23.76
#